data_AF-A0A8J6LZ30-F1
#
_entry.id   AF-A0A8J6LZ30-F1
#
_cell.length_a   1.000
_cell.length_b   1.000
_cell.length_c   1.000
_cell.angle_alpha   90.00
_cell.angle_beta   90.00
_cell.angle_gamma   90.00
#
_symmetry.space_group_name_H-M   'P 1'
#
loop_
_entity.id
_entity.type
_entity.pdbx_description
1 polymer ?
#
loop_
_entity_poly.entity_id
_entity_poly.type
_entity_poly.pdbx_seq_one_letter_code
_entity_poly.pdbx_strand_id
1 'polypeptide(L)'
;MAPHLWEARLYGGALAGVKRTAPQCLRHPHAAGYKTPQSSDFRRFRVAGILCWLISTIIFLVQLVIIIQAVLSWLIAFDVINRHNQLVQSFWHFSNSLTEPILRPIRNVIPPIGGVDITPIIALIGLELIKKLLCWAIFQIAF
;
A
#
# COMPACT_ATOMS: atom_id res chain seq x y z
N MET A 1 51.82 -75.17 3.95
CA MET A 1 51.34 -74.61 2.68
C MET A 1 50.74 -73.25 2.95
N ALA A 2 51.56 -72.20 2.79
CA ALA A 2 51.15 -70.81 2.93
C ALA A 2 51.44 -70.13 1.58
N PRO A 3 50.48 -69.48 0.93
CA PRO A 3 50.77 -68.68 -0.25
C PRO A 3 51.61 -67.47 0.17
N HIS A 4 52.83 -67.48 -0.36
CA HIS A 4 53.86 -66.45 -0.41
C HIS A 4 53.37 -65.00 -0.57
N LEU A 5 54.04 -64.10 0.16
CA LEU A 5 53.76 -62.67 0.37
C LEU A 5 54.11 -61.74 -0.81
N TRP A 6 54.07 -62.19 -2.08
CA TRP A 6 54.45 -61.33 -3.23
C TRP A 6 53.27 -60.67 -3.98
N GLU A 7 52.02 -61.06 -3.74
CA GLU A 7 50.86 -60.54 -4.51
C GLU A 7 50.38 -59.15 -4.06
N ALA A 8 50.79 -58.66 -2.88
CA ALA A 8 50.40 -57.34 -2.37
C ALA A 8 51.07 -56.15 -3.10
N ARG A 9 51.93 -56.39 -4.08
CA ARG A 9 52.64 -55.34 -4.83
C ARG A 9 51.89 -54.84 -6.08
N LEU A 10 50.87 -55.56 -6.56
CA LEU A 10 50.22 -55.24 -7.84
C LEU A 10 49.00 -54.31 -7.73
N TYR A 11 48.44 -54.11 -6.53
CA TYR A 11 47.32 -53.18 -6.32
C TYR A 11 47.72 -51.81 -5.75
N GLY A 12 49.03 -51.51 -5.68
CA GLY A 12 49.57 -50.22 -5.19
C GLY A 12 49.65 -49.11 -6.25
N GLY A 13 49.29 -49.38 -7.51
CA GLY A 13 49.48 -48.45 -8.64
C GLY A 13 48.21 -47.79 -9.17
N ALA A 14 47.01 -48.25 -8.80
CA ALA A 14 45.77 -47.88 -9.50
C ALA A 14 45.19 -46.49 -9.15
N LEU A 15 45.76 -45.77 -8.17
CA LEU A 15 45.29 -44.43 -7.77
C LEU A 15 46.33 -43.32 -8.00
N ALA A 16 47.48 -43.63 -8.60
CA ALA A 16 48.61 -42.70 -8.74
C ALA A 16 48.53 -41.75 -9.95
N GLY A 17 47.44 -41.79 -10.74
CA GLY A 17 47.32 -41.03 -12.00
C GLY A 17 46.10 -40.13 -12.12
N VAL A 18 45.13 -40.18 -11.20
CA VAL A 18 43.94 -39.33 -11.28
C VAL A 18 44.31 -37.94 -10.78
N LYS A 19 44.84 -37.10 -11.69
CA LYS A 19 44.89 -35.65 -11.47
C LYS A 19 43.45 -35.19 -11.26
N ARG A 20 43.05 -34.93 -10.00
CA ARG A 20 41.84 -34.18 -9.64
C ARG A 20 41.98 -32.78 -10.22
N THR A 21 41.71 -32.64 -11.52
CA THR A 21 41.40 -31.36 -12.12
C THR A 21 40.02 -31.02 -11.57
N ALA A 22 39.98 -30.08 -10.62
CA ALA A 22 38.72 -29.55 -10.14
C ALA A 22 37.90 -29.10 -11.37
N PRO A 23 36.60 -29.46 -11.45
CA PRO A 23 35.77 -29.08 -12.59
C PRO A 23 35.86 -27.57 -12.80
N GLN A 24 36.10 -27.19 -14.06
CA GLN A 24 36.33 -25.80 -14.48
C GLN A 24 35.08 -24.90 -14.32
N CYS A 25 34.00 -25.42 -13.75
CA CYS A 25 32.76 -24.71 -13.40
C CYS A 25 32.91 -23.82 -12.15
N LEU A 26 33.93 -24.03 -11.33
CA LEU A 26 34.25 -23.18 -10.17
C LEU A 26 35.33 -22.13 -10.46
N ARG A 27 35.63 -21.92 -11.75
CA ARG A 27 36.61 -20.93 -12.21
C ARG A 27 35.90 -19.79 -12.94
N HIS A 28 34.90 -19.20 -12.30
CA HIS A 28 34.33 -17.92 -12.73
C HIS A 28 34.97 -16.78 -11.91
N PRO A 29 35.87 -15.96 -12.48
CA PRO A 29 36.41 -14.77 -11.83
C PRO A 29 35.42 -13.58 -11.80
N HIS A 30 34.12 -13.82 -11.98
CA HIS A 30 33.09 -12.78 -12.14
C HIS A 30 32.03 -12.79 -11.02
N ALA A 31 32.38 -13.24 -9.81
CA ALA A 31 31.54 -12.99 -8.61
C ALA A 31 31.76 -11.57 -8.03
N ALA A 32 32.43 -10.68 -8.77
CA ALA A 32 32.65 -9.28 -8.40
C ALA A 32 31.61 -8.41 -9.11
N GLY A 33 30.51 -8.10 -8.41
CA GLY A 33 29.56 -7.10 -8.92
C GLY A 33 28.13 -7.21 -8.43
N TYR A 34 27.77 -8.28 -7.72
CA TYR A 34 26.47 -8.30 -7.03
C TYR A 34 26.56 -7.28 -5.87
N LYS A 35 26.16 -6.04 -6.14
CA LYS A 35 25.85 -5.11 -5.07
C LYS A 35 24.63 -5.70 -4.39
N THR A 36 24.82 -6.25 -3.19
CA THR A 36 23.70 -6.59 -2.32
C THR A 36 22.77 -5.38 -2.30
N PRO A 37 21.46 -5.56 -2.53
CA PRO A 37 20.51 -4.48 -2.35
C PRO A 37 20.76 -3.87 -0.98
N GLN A 38 21.14 -2.61 -0.95
CA GLN A 38 21.48 -1.92 0.28
C GLN A 38 20.22 -1.96 1.17
N SER A 39 20.31 -2.64 2.31
CA SER A 39 19.15 -3.00 3.14
C SER A 39 18.32 -1.80 3.62
N SER A 40 18.86 -0.59 3.50
CA SER A 40 18.15 0.68 3.72
C SER A 40 16.99 0.90 2.75
N ASP A 41 17.13 0.48 1.49
CA ASP A 41 16.13 0.73 0.45
C ASP A 41 14.87 -0.08 0.74
N PHE A 42 15.06 -1.33 1.17
CA PHE A 42 13.97 -2.21 1.58
C PHE A 42 13.17 -1.66 2.78
N ARG A 43 13.84 -0.94 3.70
CA ARG A 43 13.19 -0.30 4.84
C ARG A 43 12.30 0.87 4.40
N ARG A 44 12.77 1.69 3.46
CA ARG A 44 12.02 2.83 2.91
C ARG A 44 10.75 2.39 2.19
N PHE A 45 10.84 1.35 1.36
CA PHE A 45 9.68 0.78 0.67
C PHE A 45 8.60 0.27 1.63
N ARG A 46 9.00 -0.45 2.69
CA ARG A 46 8.04 -1.00 3.66
C ARG A 46 7.34 0.10 4.45
N VAL A 47 8.09 1.12 4.90
CA VAL A 47 7.52 2.23 5.67
C VAL A 47 6.57 3.06 4.80
N ALA A 48 6.96 3.42 3.58
CA ALA A 48 6.11 4.19 2.66
C ALA A 48 4.81 3.45 2.33
N GLY A 49 4.87 2.13 2.10
CA GLY A 49 3.69 1.29 1.87
C GLY A 49 2.74 1.26 3.07
N ILE A 50 3.27 1.08 4.30
CA ILE A 50 2.46 1.06 5.53
C ILE A 50 1.78 2.43 5.75
N LEU A 51 2.51 3.53 5.56
CA LEU A 51 1.97 4.89 5.71
C LEU A 51 0.85 5.16 4.70
N CYS A 52 1.07 4.86 3.41
CA CYS A 52 0.01 5.06 2.40
C CYS A 52 -1.22 4.18 2.68
N TRP A 53 -1.05 2.95 3.17
CA TRP A 53 -2.16 2.09 3.56
C TRP A 53 -2.96 2.65 4.75
N LEU A 54 -2.28 3.12 5.81
CA LEU A 54 -2.92 3.74 6.96
C LEU A 54 -3.71 4.99 6.57
N ILE A 55 -3.09 5.89 5.80
CA ILE A 55 -3.74 7.14 5.35
C ILE A 55 -4.94 6.82 4.46
N SER A 56 -4.80 5.88 3.52
CA SER A 56 -5.89 5.46 2.64
C SER A 56 -7.07 4.88 3.44
N THR A 57 -6.78 4.12 4.49
CA THR A 57 -7.80 3.56 5.38
C THR A 57 -8.56 4.66 6.12
N ILE A 58 -7.86 5.65 6.67
CA ILE A 58 -8.49 6.79 7.37
C ILE A 58 -9.38 7.57 6.39
N ILE A 59 -8.87 7.89 5.20
CA ILE A 59 -9.63 8.62 4.18
C ILE A 59 -10.87 7.82 3.77
N PHE A 60 -10.76 6.50 3.60
CA PHE A 60 -11.89 5.63 3.29
C PHE A 60 -12.97 5.66 4.37
N LEU A 61 -12.59 5.64 5.65
CA LEU A 61 -13.56 5.77 6.76
C LEU A 61 -14.29 7.11 6.70
N VAL A 62 -13.60 8.21 6.38
CA VAL A 62 -14.24 9.52 6.18
C VAL A 62 -15.18 9.51 4.98
N GLN A 63 -14.78 8.88 3.86
CA GLN A 63 -15.65 8.70 2.69
C GLN A 63 -16.94 7.94 3.04
N LEU A 64 -16.87 6.88 3.85
CA LEU A 64 -18.05 6.16 4.32
C LEU A 64 -19.00 7.04 5.13
N VAL A 65 -18.49 7.87 6.03
CA VAL A 65 -19.32 8.81 6.80
C VAL A 65 -20.01 9.82 5.87
N ILE A 66 -19.29 10.35 4.88
CA ILE A 66 -19.85 11.27 3.87
C ILE A 66 -20.95 10.58 3.05
N ILE A 67 -20.76 9.32 2.66
CA ILE A 67 -21.78 8.55 1.93
C ILE A 67 -23.04 8.38 2.78
N ILE A 68 -22.90 8.00 4.06
CA ILE A 68 -24.05 7.84 4.97
C ILE A 68 -24.80 9.17 5.11
N GLN A 69 -24.08 10.28 5.30
CA GLN A 69 -24.67 11.62 5.36
C GLN A 69 -25.41 11.99 4.07
N ALA A 70 -24.84 11.69 2.90
CA ALA A 70 -25.46 11.94 1.61
C ALA A 70 -26.77 11.18 1.44
N VAL A 71 -26.75 9.88 1.78
CA VAL A 71 -27.92 9.01 1.72
C VAL A 71 -29.00 9.52 2.68
N LEU A 72 -28.66 9.85 3.92
CA LEU A 72 -29.62 10.45 4.87
C LEU A 72 -30.23 11.75 4.35
N SER A 73 -29.42 12.64 3.75
CA SER A 73 -29.89 13.88 3.13
C SER A 73 -30.89 13.62 2.00
N TRP A 74 -30.65 12.63 1.14
CA TRP A 74 -31.59 12.24 0.08
C TRP A 74 -32.88 11.65 0.63
N LEU A 75 -32.80 10.75 1.61
CA LEU A 75 -34.00 10.19 2.23
C LEU A 75 -34.90 11.29 2.85
N ILE A 76 -34.29 12.34 3.40
CA ILE A 76 -35.00 13.52 3.92
C ILE A 76 -35.61 14.36 2.79
N ALA A 77 -34.86 14.58 1.70
CA ALA A 77 -35.31 15.39 0.57
C ALA A 77 -36.52 14.75 -0.15
N PHE A 78 -36.59 13.42 -0.19
CA PHE A 78 -37.71 12.65 -0.75
C PHE A 78 -38.84 12.36 0.25
N ASP A 79 -38.83 13.01 1.42
CA ASP A 79 -39.83 12.85 2.50
C ASP A 79 -40.01 11.39 2.98
N VAL A 80 -38.98 10.55 2.81
CA VAL A 80 -38.98 9.15 3.28
C VAL A 80 -38.82 9.09 4.80
N ILE A 81 -38.10 10.07 5.38
CA ILE A 81 -37.90 10.23 6.82
C ILE A 81 -38.15 11.67 7.25
N ASN A 82 -38.86 11.83 8.37
CA ASN A 82 -39.29 13.13 8.87
C ASN A 82 -38.12 13.92 9.50
N ARG A 83 -37.91 15.17 9.03
CA ARG A 83 -36.85 16.08 9.53
C ARG A 83 -37.00 16.51 10.98
N HIS A 84 -38.18 16.36 11.57
CA HIS A 84 -38.44 16.73 12.97
C HIS A 84 -37.72 15.83 13.98
N ASN A 85 -37.06 14.76 13.53
CA ASN A 85 -36.27 13.91 14.39
C ASN A 85 -34.95 14.60 14.79
N GLN A 86 -34.69 14.76 16.09
CA GLN A 86 -33.51 15.45 16.63
C GLN A 86 -32.17 14.88 16.12
N LEU A 87 -32.15 13.59 15.76
CA LEU A 87 -30.98 12.93 15.16
C LEU A 87 -30.56 13.56 13.82
N VAL A 88 -31.54 13.85 12.96
CA VAL A 88 -31.30 14.46 11.64
C VAL A 88 -30.75 15.88 11.79
N GLN A 89 -31.37 16.66 12.68
CA GLN A 89 -30.95 18.03 12.96
C GLN A 89 -29.54 18.10 13.56
N SER A 90 -29.23 17.18 14.48
CA SER A 90 -27.90 17.07 15.08
C SER A 90 -26.85 16.67 14.04
N PHE A 91 -27.16 15.73 13.15
CA PHE A 91 -26.26 15.36 12.05
C PHE A 91 -26.04 16.51 11.08
N TRP A 92 -27.08 17.27 10.75
CA TRP A 92 -26.99 18.44 9.89
C TRP A 92 -26.07 19.51 10.49
N HIS A 93 -26.29 19.86 11.77
CA HIS A 93 -25.44 20.81 12.47
C HIS A 93 -23.99 20.32 12.62
N PHE A 94 -23.79 19.06 12.99
CA PHE A 94 -22.46 18.47 13.14
C PHE A 94 -21.69 18.46 11.81
N SER A 95 -22.38 18.08 10.74
CA SER A 95 -21.83 18.05 9.40
C SER A 95 -21.48 19.45 8.92
N ASN A 96 -22.38 20.42 9.09
CA ASN A 96 -22.12 21.82 8.76
C ASN A 96 -20.91 22.34 9.53
N SER A 97 -20.84 22.15 10.84
CA SER A 97 -19.73 22.66 11.66
C SER A 97 -18.38 22.05 11.30
N LEU A 98 -18.33 20.75 10.96
CA LEU A 98 -17.09 20.10 10.53
C LEU A 98 -16.65 20.54 9.14
N THR A 99 -17.63 20.76 8.26
CA THR A 99 -17.33 21.07 6.87
C THR A 99 -17.22 22.56 6.59
N GLU A 100 -17.76 23.44 7.42
CA GLU A 100 -17.80 24.90 7.21
C GLU A 100 -16.47 25.51 6.73
N PRO A 101 -15.30 25.23 7.34
CA PRO A 101 -14.05 25.82 6.86
C PRO A 101 -13.63 25.35 5.46
N ILE A 102 -14.05 24.15 5.05
CA ILE A 102 -13.70 23.54 3.75
C ILE A 102 -14.79 23.82 2.70
N LEU A 103 -16.05 23.82 3.13
CA LEU A 103 -17.23 23.85 2.28
C LEU A 103 -17.81 25.23 2.06
N ARG A 104 -17.48 26.23 2.89
CA ARG A 104 -17.88 27.63 2.66
C ARG A 104 -17.42 28.18 1.30
N PRO A 105 -16.17 27.97 0.83
CA PRO A 105 -15.79 28.39 -0.53
C PRO A 105 -16.51 27.59 -1.63
N ILE A 106 -16.75 26.28 -1.42
CA ILE A 106 -17.40 25.42 -2.43
C ILE A 106 -18.92 25.74 -2.54
N ARG A 107 -19.61 25.96 -1.41
CA ARG A 107 -21.04 26.36 -1.38
C ARG A 107 -21.28 27.74 -2.00
N ASN A 108 -20.29 28.63 -1.96
CA ASN A 108 -20.36 29.90 -2.67
C ASN A 108 -20.34 29.73 -4.20
N VAL A 109 -19.75 28.63 -4.70
CA VAL A 109 -19.68 28.34 -6.13
C VAL A 109 -20.87 27.49 -6.59
N ILE A 110 -21.34 26.55 -5.76
CA ILE A 110 -22.43 25.63 -6.11
C ILE A 110 -23.49 25.65 -5.00
N PRO A 111 -24.55 26.48 -5.13
CA PRO A 111 -25.69 26.40 -4.25
C PRO A 111 -26.43 25.06 -4.44
N PRO A 112 -27.08 24.54 -3.39
CA PRO A 112 -27.88 23.31 -3.49
C PRO A 112 -29.00 23.49 -4.52
N ILE A 113 -29.08 22.56 -5.48
CA ILE A 113 -30.02 22.63 -6.60
C ILE A 113 -31.23 21.75 -6.25
N GLY A 114 -32.41 22.37 -6.13
CA GLY A 114 -33.67 21.61 -5.96
C GLY A 114 -33.79 20.84 -4.64
N GLY A 115 -33.15 21.30 -3.56
CA GLY A 115 -33.23 20.67 -2.24
C GLY A 115 -32.37 19.41 -2.06
N VAL A 116 -31.56 19.05 -3.06
CA VAL A 116 -30.63 17.93 -3.02
C VAL A 116 -29.20 18.47 -2.94
N ASP A 117 -28.46 18.04 -1.90
CA ASP A 117 -27.05 18.41 -1.75
C ASP A 117 -26.16 17.55 -2.64
N ILE A 118 -25.55 18.17 -3.65
CA ILE A 118 -24.51 17.56 -4.52
C ILE A 118 -23.13 17.59 -3.83
N THR A 119 -23.01 18.41 -2.80
CA THR A 119 -21.85 18.60 -1.94
C THR A 119 -21.09 17.31 -1.57
N PRO A 120 -21.75 16.22 -1.13
CA PRO A 120 -21.06 15.00 -0.73
C PRO A 120 -20.29 14.35 -1.90
N ILE A 121 -20.83 14.41 -3.11
CA ILE A 121 -20.19 13.86 -4.30
C ILE A 121 -18.89 14.60 -4.59
N ILE A 122 -18.92 15.94 -4.51
CA ILE A 122 -17.73 16.77 -4.69
C ILE A 122 -16.69 16.48 -3.61
N ALA A 123 -17.14 16.34 -2.36
CA ALA A 123 -16.25 15.99 -1.26
C ALA A 123 -15.58 14.62 -1.46
N LEU A 124 -16.31 13.61 -1.94
CA LEU A 124 -15.75 12.29 -2.25
C LEU A 124 -14.68 12.35 -3.34
N ILE A 125 -14.94 13.12 -4.41
CA ILE A 125 -13.97 13.33 -5.50
C ILE A 125 -12.73 14.06 -4.98
N GLY A 126 -12.91 15.12 -4.18
CA GLY A 126 -11.82 15.87 -3.57
C GLY A 126 -10.97 15.02 -2.64
N LEU A 127 -11.59 14.21 -1.78
CA LEU A 127 -10.87 13.27 -0.90
C LEU A 127 -10.10 12.22 -1.70
N GLU A 128 -10.67 11.71 -2.78
CA GLU A 128 -9.99 10.73 -3.64
C GLU A 128 -8.76 11.34 -4.32
N LEU A 129 -8.84 12.60 -4.76
CA LEU A 129 -7.70 13.34 -5.30
C LEU A 129 -6.62 13.55 -4.24
N ILE A 130 -7.00 13.98 -3.04
CA ILE A 130 -6.07 14.19 -1.92
C ILE A 130 -5.36 12.87 -1.55
N LYS A 131 -6.10 11.76 -1.46
CA LYS A 131 -5.54 10.43 -1.19
C LYS A 131 -4.47 10.06 -2.20
N LYS A 132 -4.77 10.23 -3.49
CA LYS A 132 -3.83 9.93 -4.58
C LYS A 132 -2.60 10.84 -4.52
N LEU A 133 -2.80 12.14 -4.30
CA LEU A 133 -1.72 13.12 -4.20
C LEU A 133 -0.79 12.83 -3.01
N LEU A 134 -1.36 12.49 -1.84
CA LEU A 134 -0.61 12.13 -0.64
C LEU A 134 0.21 10.85 -0.85
N CYS A 135 -0.40 9.78 -1.37
CA CYS A 135 0.33 8.53 -1.60
C CYS A 135 1.42 8.71 -2.66
N TRP A 136 1.15 9.48 -3.72
CA TRP A 136 2.14 9.82 -4.73
C TRP A 136 3.30 10.63 -4.12
N ALA A 137 3.03 11.64 -3.30
CA ALA A 137 4.06 12.43 -2.63
C ALA A 137 4.92 11.59 -1.67
N ILE A 138 4.31 10.68 -0.89
CA ILE A 138 5.02 9.76 0.01
C ILE A 138 5.95 8.84 -0.79
N PHE A 139 5.48 8.35 -1.94
CA PHE A 139 6.29 7.51 -2.82
C PHE A 139 7.49 8.29 -3.40
N GLN A 140 7.29 9.54 -3.82
CA GLN A 140 8.36 10.42 -4.32
C GLN A 140 9.40 10.76 -3.25
N ILE A 141 9.01 10.88 -1.97
CA ILE A 141 9.97 11.15 -0.89
C ILE A 141 10.78 9.89 -0.55
N ALA A 142 10.20 8.71 -0.74
CA ALA A 142 10.85 7.44 -0.42
C ALA A 142 11.89 6.99 -1.46
N PHE A 143 11.85 7.55 -2.68
CA PHE A 143 12.64 7.13 -3.85
C PHE A 143 13.28 8.30 -4.58
#